data_AF-A0A7S2M0P9-F1
#
_entry.id   AF-A0A7S2M0P9-F1
#
_cell.length_a   1.000
_cell.length_b   1.000
_cell.length_c   1.000
_cell.angle_alpha   90.00
_cell.angle_beta   90.00
_cell.angle_gamma   90.00
#
_symmetry.space_group_name_H-M   'P 1'
#
loop_
_entity.id
_entity.type
_entity.pdbx_description
1 polymer ?
#
loop_
_entity_poly.entity_id
_entity_poly.type
_entity_poly.pdbx_seq_one_letter_code
_entity_poly.pdbx_strand_id
1 'polypeptide(L)'
;VAFMVDGVSTLLGTISDERGTYLPKSIRVPEFLPELLMVVFHLSSCDAFVVGACGHGEIAALVEGILHVPNEAPDYLGDDTLALLTWATLVRLTTYREVCIVLNEDFKGDPPADVQEFSGSLADLVALAALTYVSDYFVTTRVNLVHHCIVEAALSAIANTSVFAEDLCIHTSTRFFAVFERSAKSVNSRRGSRIGAVWLPYFLEIMNYIVQYQYATNSHMAYGILTRLAVFKELQTMTAEPAARLAAMAAPPSASPGGADPATPTPNGSASPRSECSAASADVLTESQVATWQRDLKQHLDPLMVLLDEVVPHLEAEVERRELTGPDEVKSLLPRSLLGLLPRPPAFVMRNLRYNELTHRACEHCLVADG
;
A
#
# COMPACT_ATOMS: atom_id res chain seq x y z
N VAL A 1 31.10 -3.65 -3.59
CA VAL A 1 29.70 -3.54 -3.12
C VAL A 1 29.66 -3.06 -1.69
N ALA A 2 30.29 -3.77 -0.75
CA ALA A 2 30.52 -3.36 0.65
C ALA A 2 30.62 -1.84 0.87
N PHE A 3 31.69 -1.20 0.35
CA PHE A 3 31.90 0.24 0.46
C PHE A 3 30.71 1.11 0.00
N MET A 4 30.00 0.72 -1.07
CA MET A 4 28.84 1.48 -1.55
C MET A 4 27.62 1.29 -0.65
N VAL A 5 27.39 0.07 -0.16
CA VAL A 5 26.30 -0.24 0.77
C VAL A 5 26.51 0.54 2.06
N ASP A 6 27.68 0.38 2.68
CA ASP A 6 28.01 1.03 3.95
C ASP A 6 27.94 2.57 3.79
N GLY A 7 28.45 3.10 2.67
CA GLY A 7 28.41 4.54 2.38
C GLY A 7 26.99 5.09 2.20
N VAL A 8 26.13 4.40 1.44
CA VAL A 8 24.73 4.80 1.23
C VAL A 8 23.93 4.71 2.54
N SER A 9 24.07 3.62 3.28
CA SER A 9 23.38 3.44 4.56
C SER A 9 23.83 4.45 5.60
N THR A 10 25.13 4.77 5.65
CA THR A 10 25.64 5.84 6.52
C THR A 10 25.03 7.19 6.18
N LEU A 11 24.95 7.53 4.89
CA LEU A 11 24.38 8.81 4.45
C LEU A 11 22.89 8.91 4.79
N LEU A 12 22.11 7.86 4.55
CA LEU A 12 20.69 7.83 4.89
C LEU A 12 20.46 7.78 6.41
N GLY A 13 21.30 7.06 7.15
CA GLY A 13 21.25 6.97 8.61
C GLY A 13 21.46 8.32 9.31
N THR A 14 22.11 9.29 8.66
CA THR A 14 22.23 10.65 9.22
C THR A 14 20.87 11.31 9.47
N ILE A 15 19.82 10.93 8.76
CA ILE A 15 18.47 11.45 8.96
C ILE A 15 17.91 10.95 10.30
N SER A 16 18.04 9.66 10.57
CA SER A 16 17.64 9.05 11.85
C SER A 16 18.48 9.57 13.01
N ASP A 17 19.80 9.70 12.81
CA ASP A 17 20.71 10.20 13.84
C ASP A 17 20.38 11.64 14.24
N GLU A 18 20.04 12.52 13.28
CA GLU A 18 19.67 13.91 13.55
C GLU A 18 18.46 14.01 14.48
N ARG A 19 17.45 13.17 14.25
CA ARG A 19 16.23 13.10 15.06
C ARG A 19 16.48 12.57 16.47
N GLY A 20 17.43 11.65 16.63
CA GLY A 20 17.85 11.13 17.93
C GLY A 20 18.66 12.12 18.78
N THR A 21 19.05 13.28 18.24
CA THR A 21 19.83 14.27 19.00
C THR A 21 18.97 15.14 19.90
N TYR A 22 19.48 15.43 21.12
CA TYR A 22 18.83 16.35 22.06
C TYR A 22 18.73 17.80 21.55
N LEU A 23 19.53 18.18 20.55
CA LEU A 23 19.57 19.51 19.97
C LEU A 23 19.13 19.43 18.50
N PRO A 24 17.92 19.93 18.16
CA PRO A 24 17.44 19.92 16.78
C PRO A 24 18.45 20.59 15.84
N LYS A 25 18.67 20.02 14.65
CA LYS A 25 19.62 20.50 13.64
C LYS A 25 21.10 20.51 14.08
N SER A 26 21.46 19.73 15.10
CA SER A 26 22.86 19.59 15.54
C SER A 26 23.69 18.71 14.60
N ILE A 27 23.03 17.84 13.83
CA ILE A 27 23.60 17.07 12.72
C ILE A 27 23.09 17.68 11.42
N ARG A 28 23.99 17.84 10.44
CA ARG A 28 23.59 18.27 9.10
C ARG A 28 23.21 17.06 8.27
N VAL A 29 21.93 16.98 7.94
CA VAL A 29 21.41 16.07 6.92
C VAL A 29 21.98 16.46 5.54
N PRO A 30 22.33 15.51 4.66
CA PRO A 30 22.82 15.81 3.32
C PRO A 30 21.87 16.71 2.53
N GLU A 31 22.38 17.80 1.94
CA GLU A 31 21.55 18.70 1.12
C GLU A 31 21.05 18.03 -0.18
N PHE A 32 21.66 16.92 -0.58
CA PHE A 32 21.39 16.15 -1.79
C PHE A 32 20.55 14.89 -1.54
N LEU A 33 19.64 14.91 -0.55
CA LEU A 33 18.75 13.78 -0.26
C LEU A 33 17.92 13.31 -1.48
N PRO A 34 17.35 14.19 -2.31
CA PRO A 34 16.65 13.77 -3.52
C PRO A 34 17.53 12.94 -4.47
N GLU A 35 18.75 13.39 -4.71
CA GLU A 35 19.72 12.72 -5.56
C GLU A 35 20.18 11.40 -4.94
N LEU A 36 20.37 11.38 -3.62
CA LEU A 36 20.71 10.16 -2.89
C LEU A 36 19.59 9.11 -3.02
N LEU A 37 18.33 9.48 -2.81
CA LEU A 37 17.19 8.57 -2.99
C LEU A 37 17.10 8.06 -4.43
N MET A 38 17.30 8.93 -5.42
CA MET A 38 17.36 8.53 -6.83
C MET A 38 18.50 7.52 -7.09
N VAL A 39 19.68 7.73 -6.51
CA VAL A 39 20.80 6.77 -6.60
C VAL A 39 20.40 5.44 -5.97
N VAL A 40 19.80 5.44 -4.78
CA VAL A 40 19.32 4.22 -4.10
C VAL A 40 18.25 3.52 -4.93
N PHE A 41 17.33 4.26 -5.53
CA PHE A 41 16.33 3.73 -6.45
C PHE A 41 16.99 2.96 -7.60
N HIS A 42 18.01 3.52 -8.25
CA HIS A 42 18.73 2.81 -9.30
C HIS A 42 19.53 1.61 -8.78
N LEU A 43 20.21 1.75 -7.64
CA LEU A 43 20.97 0.67 -7.00
C LEU A 43 20.07 -0.50 -6.58
N SER A 44 18.82 -0.25 -6.18
CA SER A 44 17.85 -1.31 -5.84
C SER A 44 17.45 -2.19 -7.04
N SER A 45 17.79 -1.78 -8.27
CA SER A 45 17.64 -2.63 -9.48
C SER A 45 18.84 -3.57 -9.71
N CYS A 46 19.89 -3.44 -8.91
CA CYS A 46 21.11 -4.24 -9.03
C CYS A 46 21.15 -5.31 -7.95
N ASP A 47 20.97 -6.58 -8.35
CA ASP A 47 20.98 -7.73 -7.44
C ASP A 47 22.23 -7.76 -6.54
N ALA A 48 23.40 -7.42 -7.11
CA ALA A 48 24.65 -7.40 -6.35
C ALA A 48 24.63 -6.38 -5.21
N PHE A 49 23.97 -5.23 -5.40
CA PHE A 49 23.81 -4.23 -4.36
C PHE A 49 22.88 -4.72 -3.26
N VAL A 50 21.70 -5.25 -3.62
CA VAL A 50 20.71 -5.71 -2.63
C VAL A 50 21.22 -6.91 -1.84
N VAL A 51 21.85 -7.88 -2.51
CA VAL A 51 22.51 -9.03 -1.85
C VAL A 51 23.65 -8.56 -0.94
N GLY A 52 24.42 -7.57 -1.38
CA GLY A 52 25.47 -6.96 -0.55
C GLY A 52 24.90 -6.29 0.69
N ALA A 53 23.79 -5.54 0.56
CA ALA A 53 23.12 -4.88 1.67
C ALA A 53 22.54 -5.88 2.68
N CYS A 54 21.96 -6.99 2.19
CA CYS A 54 21.52 -8.08 3.06
C CYS A 54 22.70 -8.73 3.80
N GLY A 55 23.80 -9.02 3.09
CA GLY A 55 24.98 -9.66 3.68
C GLY A 55 25.74 -8.79 4.70
N HIS A 56 25.58 -7.47 4.60
CA HIS A 56 26.20 -6.50 5.51
C HIS A 56 25.31 -6.10 6.70
N GLY A 57 24.03 -6.51 6.71
CA GLY A 57 23.10 -6.13 7.78
C GLY A 57 22.58 -4.70 7.69
N GLU A 58 22.64 -4.10 6.50
CA GLU A 58 22.40 -2.67 6.29
C GLU A 58 20.97 -2.38 5.78
N ILE A 59 20.15 -3.41 5.58
CA ILE A 59 18.77 -3.28 5.07
C ILE A 59 17.88 -2.49 6.03
N ALA A 60 18.02 -2.70 7.34
CA ALA A 60 17.23 -1.99 8.35
C ALA A 60 17.41 -0.47 8.24
N ALA A 61 18.67 -0.02 8.33
CA ALA A 61 19.03 1.40 8.21
C ALA A 61 18.64 1.98 6.84
N LEU A 62 18.82 1.20 5.76
CA LEU A 62 18.45 1.60 4.41
C LEU A 62 16.94 1.87 4.29
N VAL A 63 16.10 0.94 4.75
CA VAL A 63 14.63 1.04 4.66
C VAL A 63 14.11 2.17 5.55
N GLU A 64 14.62 2.28 6.77
CA GLU A 64 14.30 3.38 7.68
C GLU A 64 14.62 4.73 7.03
N GLY A 65 15.85 4.92 6.56
CA GLY A 65 16.28 6.16 5.93
C GLY A 65 15.47 6.50 4.67
N ILE A 66 15.15 5.52 3.81
CA ILE A 66 14.30 5.71 2.62
C ILE A 66 12.91 6.25 2.99
N LEU A 67 12.34 5.78 4.10
CA LEU A 67 11.01 6.21 4.56
C LEU A 67 11.01 7.62 5.17
N HIS A 68 12.15 8.12 5.65
CA HIS A 68 12.25 9.49 6.15
C HIS A 68 12.44 10.55 5.06
N VAL A 69 13.01 10.20 3.90
CA VAL A 69 13.35 11.17 2.85
C VAL A 69 12.17 12.08 2.44
N PRO A 70 10.92 11.59 2.24
CA PRO A 70 9.83 12.46 1.82
C PRO A 70 9.48 13.57 2.82
N ASN A 71 9.75 13.39 4.11
CA ASN A 71 9.50 14.40 5.14
C ASN A 71 10.58 15.50 5.17
N GLU A 72 11.70 15.26 4.51
CA GLU A 72 12.83 16.18 4.38
C GLU A 72 12.90 16.78 2.95
N ALA A 73 11.76 16.79 2.24
CA ALA A 73 11.66 17.31 0.89
C ALA A 73 12.09 18.79 0.80
N PRO A 74 12.99 19.16 -0.12
CA PRO A 74 13.30 20.56 -0.36
C PRO A 74 12.10 21.33 -0.96
N ASP A 75 11.98 22.62 -0.67
CA ASP A 75 10.87 23.48 -1.15
C ASP A 75 10.68 23.48 -2.68
N TYR A 76 11.76 23.25 -3.45
CA TYR A 76 11.71 23.23 -4.92
C TYR A 76 11.15 21.93 -5.48
N LEU A 77 11.09 20.86 -4.69
CA LEU A 77 10.67 19.53 -5.10
C LEU A 77 9.38 19.16 -4.37
N GLY A 78 8.31 18.84 -5.12
CA GLY A 78 7.06 18.44 -4.49
C GLY A 78 7.16 17.08 -3.79
N ASP A 79 6.58 16.97 -2.60
CA ASP A 79 6.54 15.77 -1.74
C ASP A 79 6.16 14.49 -2.50
N ASP A 80 5.20 14.59 -3.42
CA ASP A 80 4.74 13.48 -4.26
C ASP A 80 5.87 12.84 -5.10
N THR A 81 6.87 13.64 -5.49
CA THR A 81 8.01 13.16 -6.30
C THR A 81 8.88 12.21 -5.49
N LEU A 82 9.23 12.62 -4.27
CA LEU A 82 10.03 11.79 -3.36
C LEU A 82 9.21 10.61 -2.86
N ALA A 83 7.93 10.80 -2.54
CA ALA A 83 7.04 9.71 -2.17
C ALA A 83 6.96 8.64 -3.27
N LEU A 84 6.83 9.03 -4.53
CA LEU A 84 6.83 8.08 -5.66
C LEU A 84 8.13 7.28 -5.74
N LEU A 85 9.30 7.93 -5.60
CA LEU A 85 10.59 7.25 -5.62
C LEU A 85 10.81 6.36 -4.39
N THR A 86 10.40 6.80 -3.21
CA THR A 86 10.44 6.04 -1.96
C THR A 86 9.68 4.72 -2.11
N TRP A 87 8.41 4.77 -2.52
CA TRP A 87 7.60 3.56 -2.67
C TRP A 87 8.06 2.69 -3.84
N ALA A 88 8.50 3.28 -4.95
CA ALA A 88 9.05 2.52 -6.06
C ALA A 88 10.35 1.78 -5.68
N THR A 89 11.19 2.39 -4.83
CA THR A 89 12.39 1.76 -4.27
C THR A 89 12.03 0.62 -3.31
N LEU A 90 11.08 0.84 -2.41
CA LEU A 90 10.62 -0.19 -1.48
C LEU A 90 9.97 -1.39 -2.18
N VAL A 91 9.23 -1.18 -3.28
CA VAL A 91 8.73 -2.29 -4.10
C VAL A 91 9.89 -3.13 -4.65
N ARG A 92 10.97 -2.50 -5.15
CA ARG A 92 12.14 -3.24 -5.64
C ARG A 92 12.83 -4.02 -4.53
N LEU A 93 13.08 -3.39 -3.38
CA LEU A 93 13.74 -4.03 -2.24
C LEU A 93 12.90 -5.19 -1.68
N THR A 94 11.60 -5.00 -1.50
CA THR A 94 10.70 -6.03 -0.96
C THR A 94 10.46 -7.19 -1.92
N THR A 95 10.96 -7.16 -3.16
CA THR A 95 10.93 -8.36 -4.02
C THR A 95 11.90 -9.45 -3.55
N TYR A 96 12.90 -9.07 -2.76
CA TYR A 96 13.91 -9.98 -2.22
C TYR A 96 13.43 -10.53 -0.87
N ARG A 97 13.40 -11.86 -0.76
CA ARG A 97 12.97 -12.55 0.45
C ARG A 97 13.82 -12.15 1.67
N GLU A 98 15.13 -12.04 1.47
CA GLU A 98 16.12 -11.71 2.50
C GLU A 98 15.82 -10.34 3.11
N VAL A 99 15.41 -9.37 2.28
CA VAL A 99 14.97 -8.05 2.75
C VAL A 99 13.75 -8.19 3.63
N CYS A 100 12.70 -8.90 3.18
CA CYS A 100 11.47 -9.07 3.96
C CYS A 100 11.70 -9.81 5.28
N ILE A 101 12.68 -10.71 5.37
CA ILE A 101 13.04 -11.35 6.64
C ILE A 101 13.66 -10.35 7.61
N VAL A 102 14.56 -9.47 7.14
CA VAL A 102 15.15 -8.41 7.99
C VAL A 102 14.08 -7.43 8.47
N LEU A 103 13.01 -7.21 7.69
CA LEU A 103 11.92 -6.35 8.15
C LEU A 103 11.19 -6.86 9.41
N ASN A 104 11.35 -8.12 9.81
CA ASN A 104 10.79 -8.60 11.07
C ASN A 104 11.61 -8.20 12.31
N GLU A 105 12.77 -7.55 12.14
CA GLU A 105 13.54 -7.00 13.26
C GLU A 105 12.78 -5.87 13.97
N ASP A 106 12.93 -5.81 15.30
CA ASP A 106 12.33 -4.76 16.14
C ASP A 106 12.76 -3.38 15.67
N PHE A 107 11.79 -2.50 15.42
CA PHE A 107 12.07 -1.11 15.09
C PHE A 107 12.43 -0.33 16.36
N LYS A 108 13.58 0.36 16.33
CA LYS A 108 14.14 1.10 17.47
C LYS A 108 14.33 2.59 17.21
N GLY A 109 14.08 3.04 15.99
CA GLY A 109 14.18 4.45 15.60
C GLY A 109 12.90 5.22 15.92
N ASP A 110 12.87 6.48 15.49
CA ASP A 110 11.68 7.32 15.53
C ASP A 110 10.97 7.25 14.18
N PRO A 111 9.64 7.05 14.12
CA PRO A 111 8.95 6.99 12.84
C PRO A 111 8.98 8.33 12.09
N PRO A 112 8.76 8.34 10.76
CA PRO A 112 8.48 9.55 9.99
C PRO A 112 7.37 10.39 10.63
N ALA A 113 7.40 11.72 10.44
CA ALA A 113 6.55 12.64 11.20
C ALA A 113 5.03 12.47 10.94
N ASP A 114 4.68 11.87 9.81
CA ASP A 114 3.33 11.53 9.36
C ASP A 114 2.86 10.15 9.85
N VAL A 115 3.75 9.38 10.49
CA VAL A 115 3.48 8.06 11.04
C VAL A 115 3.33 8.14 12.56
N GLN A 116 2.25 7.57 13.08
CA GLN A 116 2.00 7.52 14.52
C GLN A 116 3.04 6.65 15.23
N GLU A 117 3.46 7.03 16.44
CA GLU A 117 4.27 6.19 17.34
C GLU A 117 3.64 4.80 17.54
N PHE A 118 4.49 3.77 17.52
CA PHE A 118 4.10 2.38 17.69
C PHE A 118 5.25 1.58 18.33
N SER A 119 4.92 0.37 18.79
CA SER A 119 5.90 -0.63 19.22
C SER A 119 5.72 -1.85 18.34
N GLY A 120 6.71 -2.15 17.50
CA GLY A 120 6.64 -3.20 16.50
C GLY A 120 7.94 -3.35 15.70
N SER A 121 7.84 -4.03 14.58
CA SER A 121 8.95 -4.33 13.68
C SER A 121 9.18 -3.26 12.60
N LEU A 122 10.24 -3.39 11.82
CA LEU A 122 10.41 -2.60 10.59
C LEU A 122 9.31 -2.87 9.55
N ALA A 123 8.71 -4.07 9.55
CA ALA A 123 7.56 -4.38 8.72
C ALA A 123 6.33 -3.56 9.13
N ASP A 124 6.16 -3.29 10.44
CA ASP A 124 5.16 -2.36 10.94
C ASP A 124 5.43 -0.92 10.48
N LEU A 125 6.68 -0.46 10.50
CA LEU A 125 7.05 0.86 9.96
C LEU A 125 6.64 1.00 8.49
N VAL A 126 7.05 0.04 7.65
CA VAL A 126 6.71 0.01 6.22
C VAL A 126 5.19 -0.01 6.02
N ALA A 127 4.47 -0.85 6.78
CA ALA A 127 3.02 -0.97 6.64
C ALA A 127 2.28 0.30 7.09
N LEU A 128 2.66 0.90 8.22
CA LEU A 128 2.04 2.12 8.73
C LEU A 128 2.29 3.31 7.80
N ALA A 129 3.53 3.51 7.35
CA ALA A 129 3.86 4.55 6.37
C ALA A 129 3.05 4.36 5.07
N ALA A 130 3.00 3.13 4.54
CA ALA A 130 2.24 2.82 3.35
C ALA A 130 0.75 3.13 3.53
N LEU A 131 0.17 2.74 4.67
CA LEU A 131 -1.24 2.98 4.97
C LEU A 131 -1.56 4.47 5.19
N THR A 132 -0.59 5.29 5.62
CA THR A 132 -0.72 6.75 5.64
C THR A 132 -0.88 7.30 4.22
N TYR A 133 0.06 7.02 3.33
CA TYR A 133 -0.03 7.43 1.92
C TYR A 133 -1.28 6.92 1.20
N VAL A 134 -1.66 5.66 1.43
CA VAL A 134 -2.89 5.08 0.87
C VAL A 134 -4.11 5.85 1.36
N SER A 135 -4.18 6.22 2.64
CA SER A 135 -5.30 6.97 3.21
C SER A 135 -5.41 8.39 2.65
N ASP A 136 -4.28 9.05 2.44
CA ASP A 136 -4.21 10.47 2.06
C ASP A 136 -4.48 10.66 0.57
N TYR A 137 -3.91 9.80 -0.26
CA TYR A 137 -4.08 9.85 -1.71
C TYR A 137 -5.30 9.09 -2.21
N PHE A 138 -5.99 8.35 -1.34
CA PHE A 138 -7.09 7.46 -1.70
C PHE A 138 -8.08 8.13 -2.65
N VAL A 139 -8.57 9.32 -2.29
CA VAL A 139 -9.63 10.05 -3.02
C VAL A 139 -9.15 10.63 -4.33
N THR A 140 -7.86 10.91 -4.47
CA THR A 140 -7.29 11.64 -5.60
C THR A 140 -6.66 10.73 -6.64
N THR A 141 -6.52 9.42 -6.37
CA THR A 141 -6.00 8.40 -7.30
C THR A 141 -6.70 8.33 -8.67
N ARG A 142 -7.93 8.84 -8.82
CA ARG A 142 -8.62 8.88 -10.12
C ARG A 142 -8.23 10.07 -10.99
N VAL A 143 -7.82 11.17 -10.38
CA VAL A 143 -7.53 12.43 -11.09
C VAL A 143 -6.03 12.73 -11.13
N ASN A 144 -5.26 12.17 -10.20
CA ASN A 144 -3.81 12.29 -10.18
C ASN A 144 -3.16 10.91 -10.36
N LEU A 145 -2.47 10.73 -11.47
CA LEU A 145 -1.78 9.48 -11.80
C LEU A 145 -0.55 9.23 -10.89
N VAL A 146 0.12 10.28 -10.41
CA VAL A 146 1.23 10.13 -9.44
C VAL A 146 0.71 9.52 -8.16
N HIS A 147 -0.41 10.02 -7.63
CA HIS A 147 -1.09 9.46 -6.48
C HIS A 147 -1.50 8.00 -6.71
N HIS A 148 -2.02 7.66 -7.89
CA HIS A 148 -2.34 6.28 -8.25
C HIS A 148 -1.10 5.38 -8.15
N CYS A 149 0.03 5.80 -8.72
CA CYS A 149 1.27 5.03 -8.69
C CYS A 149 1.87 4.92 -7.28
N ILE A 150 1.77 5.98 -6.45
CA ILE A 150 2.18 5.93 -5.05
C ILE A 150 1.35 4.89 -4.29
N VAL A 151 0.02 4.95 -4.40
CA VAL A 151 -0.88 4.01 -3.72
C VAL A 151 -0.65 2.57 -4.19
N GLU A 152 -0.48 2.37 -5.50
CA GLU A 152 -0.17 1.04 -6.06
C GLU A 152 1.17 0.50 -5.55
N ALA A 153 2.22 1.33 -5.54
CA ALA A 153 3.54 0.94 -5.06
C ALA A 153 3.54 0.67 -3.55
N ALA A 154 2.88 1.51 -2.76
CA ALA A 154 2.73 1.32 -1.31
C ALA A 154 2.02 0.00 -0.98
N LEU A 155 0.85 -0.27 -1.60
CA LEU A 155 0.13 -1.53 -1.41
C LEU A 155 0.92 -2.73 -1.92
N SER A 156 1.70 -2.57 -2.99
CA SER A 156 2.59 -3.62 -3.51
C SER A 156 3.71 -3.96 -2.52
N ALA A 157 4.31 -2.96 -1.88
CA ALA A 157 5.33 -3.16 -0.85
C ALA A 157 4.74 -3.89 0.37
N ILE A 158 3.55 -3.50 0.84
CA ILE A 158 2.86 -4.24 1.92
C ILE A 158 2.56 -5.68 1.47
N ALA A 159 2.05 -5.89 0.25
CA ALA A 159 1.74 -7.23 -0.25
C ALA A 159 2.97 -8.14 -0.27
N ASN A 160 4.11 -7.64 -0.75
CA ASN A 160 5.38 -8.37 -0.72
C ASN A 160 5.79 -8.73 0.71
N THR A 161 5.80 -7.75 1.61
CA THR A 161 6.20 -7.94 3.01
C THR A 161 5.25 -8.89 3.75
N SER A 162 3.94 -8.84 3.47
CA SER A 162 2.91 -9.62 4.18
C SER A 162 3.03 -11.14 4.05
N VAL A 163 3.80 -11.65 3.07
CA VAL A 163 4.14 -13.07 2.96
C VAL A 163 5.06 -13.52 4.10
N PHE A 164 5.90 -12.61 4.60
CA PHE A 164 6.94 -12.90 5.58
C PHE A 164 6.74 -12.18 6.91
N ALA A 165 5.86 -11.18 6.98
CA ALA A 165 5.63 -10.36 8.16
C ALA A 165 5.14 -11.20 9.34
N GLU A 166 5.90 -11.21 10.42
CA GLU A 166 5.57 -11.88 11.68
C GLU A 166 5.14 -10.85 12.73
N ASP A 167 4.13 -11.20 13.53
CA ASP A 167 3.69 -10.43 14.71
C ASP A 167 3.42 -8.93 14.47
N LEU A 168 2.71 -8.60 13.37
CA LEU A 168 2.32 -7.21 13.10
C LEU A 168 1.54 -6.62 14.28
N CYS A 169 1.97 -5.45 14.72
CA CYS A 169 1.48 -4.83 15.93
C CYS A 169 0.01 -4.40 15.81
N ILE A 170 -0.60 -4.09 16.97
CA ILE A 170 -1.99 -3.65 17.03
C ILE A 170 -2.26 -2.37 16.24
N HIS A 171 -1.30 -1.43 16.18
CA HIS A 171 -1.44 -0.17 15.47
C HIS A 171 -1.54 -0.41 13.96
N THR A 172 -0.64 -1.22 13.41
CA THR A 172 -0.65 -1.66 12.01
C THR A 172 -1.96 -2.35 11.67
N SER A 173 -2.36 -3.32 12.48
CA SER A 173 -3.61 -4.07 12.28
C SER A 173 -4.82 -3.13 12.28
N THR A 174 -4.92 -2.25 13.26
CA THR A 174 -6.06 -1.30 13.39
C THR A 174 -6.10 -0.34 12.21
N ARG A 175 -4.95 0.23 11.81
CA ARG A 175 -4.86 1.13 10.67
C ARG A 175 -5.20 0.43 9.36
N PHE A 176 -4.70 -0.80 9.17
CA PHE A 176 -4.98 -1.61 7.99
C PHE A 176 -6.48 -1.82 7.80
N PHE A 177 -7.18 -2.26 8.85
CA PHE A 177 -8.63 -2.46 8.77
C PHE A 177 -9.42 -1.16 8.61
N ALA A 178 -8.98 -0.05 9.20
CA ALA A 178 -9.63 1.25 9.01
C ALA A 178 -9.60 1.68 7.52
N VAL A 179 -8.45 1.51 6.86
CA VAL A 179 -8.29 1.82 5.43
C VAL A 179 -9.05 0.80 4.56
N PHE A 180 -8.98 -0.49 4.88
CA PHE A 180 -9.74 -1.54 4.20
C PHE A 180 -11.25 -1.26 4.26
N GLU A 181 -11.81 -0.94 5.42
CA GLU A 181 -13.24 -0.66 5.55
C GLU A 181 -13.66 0.60 4.80
N ARG A 182 -12.80 1.64 4.77
CA ARG A 182 -13.02 2.82 3.92
C ARG A 182 -13.06 2.44 2.44
N SER A 183 -12.20 1.52 2.03
CA SER A 183 -12.16 0.94 0.68
C SER A 183 -13.44 0.17 0.37
N ALA A 184 -13.88 -0.71 1.28
CA ALA A 184 -15.07 -1.54 1.15
C ALA A 184 -16.34 -0.68 1.05
N LYS A 185 -16.50 0.31 1.94
CA LYS A 185 -17.64 1.25 1.92
C LYS A 185 -17.75 2.04 0.61
N SER A 186 -16.63 2.30 -0.07
CA SER A 186 -16.64 3.02 -1.34
C SER A 186 -17.34 2.25 -2.47
N VAL A 187 -17.44 0.92 -2.37
CA VAL A 187 -18.16 0.06 -3.34
C VAL A 187 -19.64 0.45 -3.41
N ASN A 188 -20.23 0.77 -2.25
CA ASN A 188 -21.65 1.09 -2.09
C ASN A 188 -21.98 2.57 -2.28
N SER A 189 -20.97 3.39 -2.58
CA SER A 189 -21.16 4.82 -2.77
C SER A 189 -21.96 5.08 -4.06
N ARG A 190 -23.23 5.45 -3.89
CA ARG A 190 -24.15 5.82 -4.99
C ARG A 190 -23.72 7.04 -5.80
N ARG A 191 -22.68 7.77 -5.37
CA ARG A 191 -22.18 9.00 -6.00
C ARG A 191 -21.14 8.76 -7.12
N GLY A 192 -21.10 7.56 -7.73
CA GLY A 192 -20.17 7.22 -8.83
C GLY A 192 -18.68 7.06 -8.42
N SER A 193 -18.31 7.52 -7.23
CA SER A 193 -16.96 7.46 -6.69
C SER A 193 -16.70 6.10 -6.02
N ARG A 194 -16.43 5.08 -6.83
CA ARG A 194 -15.84 3.79 -6.39
C ARG A 194 -14.32 3.88 -6.29
N ILE A 195 -13.82 5.01 -5.79
CA ILE A 195 -12.39 5.32 -5.82
C ILE A 195 -11.59 4.31 -4.99
N GLY A 196 -12.13 3.89 -3.85
CA GLY A 196 -11.46 2.92 -3.00
C GLY A 196 -11.59 1.47 -3.43
N ALA A 197 -12.63 1.13 -4.19
CA ALA A 197 -12.97 -0.23 -4.54
C ALA A 197 -11.89 -0.92 -5.38
N VAL A 198 -11.22 -0.15 -6.25
CA VAL A 198 -10.14 -0.65 -7.13
C VAL A 198 -8.97 -1.24 -6.33
N TRP A 199 -8.78 -0.79 -5.08
CA TRP A 199 -7.68 -1.21 -4.21
C TRP A 199 -8.02 -2.43 -3.34
N LEU A 200 -9.30 -2.84 -3.26
CA LEU A 200 -9.73 -3.98 -2.44
C LEU A 200 -8.99 -5.29 -2.73
N PRO A 201 -8.66 -5.66 -3.99
CA PRO A 201 -7.89 -6.87 -4.26
C PRO A 201 -6.56 -6.92 -3.50
N TYR A 202 -5.83 -5.79 -3.38
CA TYR A 202 -4.58 -5.72 -2.61
C TYR A 202 -4.81 -6.04 -1.12
N PHE A 203 -5.85 -5.46 -0.50
CA PHE A 203 -6.15 -5.73 0.91
C PHE A 203 -6.50 -7.19 1.16
N LEU A 204 -7.34 -7.78 0.30
CA LEU A 204 -7.73 -9.18 0.44
C LEU A 204 -6.54 -10.11 0.18
N GLU A 205 -5.65 -9.76 -0.73
CA GLU A 205 -4.43 -10.52 -0.97
C GLU A 205 -3.46 -10.45 0.22
N ILE A 206 -3.23 -9.27 0.79
CA ILE A 206 -2.42 -9.09 2.01
C ILE A 206 -2.98 -9.96 3.14
N MET A 207 -4.30 -9.91 3.36
CA MET A 207 -4.96 -10.77 4.36
C MET A 207 -4.76 -12.25 4.05
N ASN A 208 -4.87 -12.67 2.79
CA ASN A 208 -4.60 -14.05 2.40
C ASN A 208 -3.15 -14.44 2.67
N TYR A 209 -2.17 -13.61 2.34
CA TYR A 209 -0.77 -13.94 2.60
C TYR A 209 -0.51 -14.12 4.09
N ILE A 210 -1.04 -13.23 4.93
CA ILE A 210 -0.95 -13.38 6.38
C ILE A 210 -1.65 -14.66 6.85
N VAL A 211 -2.88 -14.93 6.41
CA VAL A 211 -3.65 -16.12 6.79
C VAL A 211 -3.02 -17.43 6.31
N GLN A 212 -2.41 -17.43 5.12
CA GLN A 212 -1.84 -18.63 4.51
C GLN A 212 -0.43 -18.94 5.04
N TYR A 213 0.38 -17.90 5.28
CA TYR A 213 1.81 -18.07 5.56
C TYR A 213 2.21 -17.66 6.98
N GLN A 214 1.53 -16.69 7.60
CA GLN A 214 1.95 -16.08 8.86
C GLN A 214 0.82 -15.99 9.91
N TYR A 215 -0.16 -16.90 9.85
CA TYR A 215 -1.36 -16.81 10.69
C TYR A 215 -1.07 -16.96 12.19
N ALA A 216 -0.20 -17.91 12.53
CA ALA A 216 0.07 -18.25 13.93
C ALA A 216 0.76 -17.12 14.70
N THR A 217 1.55 -16.29 14.01
CA THR A 217 2.26 -15.14 14.59
C THR A 217 1.39 -13.89 14.59
N ASN A 218 0.54 -13.70 13.58
CA ASN A 218 -0.25 -12.47 13.41
C ASN A 218 -1.64 -12.52 14.08
N SER A 219 -1.65 -12.63 15.41
CA SER A 219 -2.91 -12.74 16.19
C SER A 219 -3.83 -11.51 16.05
N HIS A 220 -3.27 -10.30 15.97
CA HIS A 220 -4.04 -9.06 15.79
C HIS A 220 -4.74 -9.00 14.43
N MET A 221 -4.03 -9.38 13.36
CA MET A 221 -4.61 -9.46 12.02
C MET A 221 -5.65 -10.56 11.92
N ALA A 222 -5.36 -11.76 12.42
CA ALA A 222 -6.29 -12.88 12.44
C ALA A 222 -7.60 -12.52 13.16
N TYR A 223 -7.49 -11.96 14.37
CA TYR A 223 -8.66 -11.48 15.12
C TYR A 223 -9.41 -10.38 14.37
N GLY A 224 -8.69 -9.46 13.75
CA GLY A 224 -9.28 -8.38 12.97
C GLY A 224 -10.06 -8.86 11.74
N ILE A 225 -9.61 -9.91 11.07
CA ILE A 225 -10.36 -10.56 9.97
C ILE A 225 -11.66 -11.17 10.52
N LEU A 226 -11.56 -11.98 11.58
CA LEU A 226 -12.68 -12.75 12.13
C LEU A 226 -13.82 -11.88 12.67
N THR A 227 -13.47 -10.75 13.29
CA THR A 227 -14.43 -9.77 13.83
C THR A 227 -15.18 -8.97 12.76
N ARG A 228 -14.83 -9.12 11.47
CA ARG A 228 -15.38 -8.33 10.36
C ARG A 228 -16.23 -9.13 9.38
N LEU A 229 -16.78 -10.27 9.81
CA LEU A 229 -17.62 -11.15 9.00
C LEU A 229 -18.67 -10.41 8.16
N ALA A 230 -19.33 -9.39 8.74
CA ALA A 230 -20.35 -8.59 8.04
C ALA A 230 -19.80 -7.88 6.79
N VAL A 231 -18.59 -7.30 6.86
CA VAL A 231 -17.96 -6.61 5.74
C VAL A 231 -17.63 -7.60 4.62
N PHE A 232 -17.12 -8.79 4.96
CA PHE A 232 -16.80 -9.81 3.97
C PHE A 232 -18.05 -10.40 3.29
N LYS A 233 -19.14 -10.63 4.04
CA LYS A 233 -20.44 -11.05 3.48
C LYS A 233 -21.00 -9.99 2.52
N GLU A 234 -20.86 -8.72 2.87
CA GLU A 234 -21.25 -7.62 1.97
C GLU A 234 -20.43 -7.64 0.68
N LEU A 235 -19.10 -7.78 0.76
CA LEU A 235 -18.26 -7.93 -0.43
C LEU A 235 -18.63 -9.18 -1.26
N GLN A 236 -18.99 -10.29 -0.61
CA GLN A 236 -19.38 -11.53 -1.29
C GLN A 236 -20.65 -11.32 -2.11
N THR A 237 -21.67 -10.67 -1.53
CA THR A 237 -22.91 -10.35 -2.27
C THR A 237 -22.63 -9.44 -3.48
N MET A 238 -21.68 -8.51 -3.37
CA MET A 238 -21.26 -7.65 -4.48
C MET A 238 -20.54 -8.41 -5.60
N THR A 239 -19.69 -9.39 -5.27
CA THR A 239 -19.04 -10.24 -6.29
C THR A 239 -20.02 -11.12 -7.05
N ALA A 240 -21.21 -11.37 -6.50
CA ALA A 240 -22.27 -12.14 -7.15
C ALA A 240 -23.16 -11.28 -8.07
N GLU A 241 -23.10 -9.94 -7.99
CA GLU A 241 -23.88 -9.08 -8.89
C GLU A 241 -23.31 -9.10 -10.33
N PRO A 242 -24.17 -9.04 -11.37
CA PRO A 242 -23.71 -8.99 -12.75
C PRO A 242 -22.83 -7.78 -13.04
N ALA A 243 -21.68 -8.00 -13.69
CA ALA A 243 -20.72 -6.95 -14.06
C ALA A 243 -21.38 -5.78 -14.80
N ALA A 244 -22.30 -6.06 -15.73
CA ALA A 244 -23.08 -5.05 -16.45
C ALA A 244 -23.88 -4.11 -15.52
N ARG A 245 -24.49 -4.65 -14.46
CA ARG A 245 -25.25 -3.84 -13.48
C ARG A 245 -24.31 -2.96 -12.67
N LEU A 246 -23.18 -3.50 -12.24
CA LEU A 246 -22.17 -2.73 -11.52
C LEU A 246 -21.53 -1.66 -12.41
N ALA A 247 -21.27 -1.95 -13.69
CA ALA A 247 -20.75 -0.97 -14.64
C ALA A 247 -21.78 0.16 -14.90
N ALA A 248 -23.05 -0.19 -15.09
CA ALA A 248 -24.13 0.80 -15.28
C ALA A 248 -24.32 1.72 -14.07
N MET A 249 -24.14 1.21 -12.85
CA MET A 249 -24.18 2.02 -11.62
C MET A 249 -22.95 2.93 -11.45
N ALA A 250 -21.86 2.67 -12.17
CA ALA A 250 -20.67 3.52 -12.15
C ALA A 250 -20.72 4.64 -13.21
N ALA A 251 -21.63 4.56 -14.18
CA ALA A 251 -21.80 5.62 -15.17
C ALA A 251 -22.46 6.86 -14.53
N PRO A 252 -22.03 8.08 -14.88
CA PRO A 252 -22.68 9.29 -14.42
C PRO A 252 -24.15 9.32 -14.88
N PRO A 253 -25.08 9.91 -14.10
CA PRO A 253 -26.47 10.05 -14.52
C PRO A 253 -26.50 10.88 -15.81
N SER A 254 -26.94 10.25 -16.90
CA SER A 254 -27.08 10.91 -18.20
C SER A 254 -27.98 12.13 -18.06
N ALA A 255 -27.46 13.32 -18.39
CA ALA A 255 -28.29 14.48 -18.61
C ALA A 255 -29.32 14.16 -19.71
N SER A 256 -30.59 14.43 -19.43
CA SER A 256 -31.71 14.24 -20.35
C SER A 256 -31.46 14.92 -21.71
N PRO A 257 -31.91 14.33 -22.83
CA PRO A 257 -31.80 14.96 -24.14
C PRO A 257 -32.90 16.04 -24.26
N GLY A 258 -32.53 17.31 -24.20
CA GLY A 258 -33.49 18.40 -24.38
C GLY A 258 -32.83 19.75 -24.64
N GLY A 259 -33.05 20.28 -25.85
CA GLY A 259 -32.87 21.70 -26.16
C GLY A 259 -31.67 22.03 -27.05
N ALA A 260 -31.83 21.82 -28.35
CA ALA A 260 -31.07 22.57 -29.36
C ALA A 260 -31.53 24.04 -29.34
N ASP A 261 -30.58 24.98 -29.40
CA ASP A 261 -30.67 26.20 -30.22
C ASP A 261 -29.37 27.04 -30.18
N PRO A 262 -29.15 27.97 -31.16
CA PRO A 262 -27.87 28.08 -31.87
C PRO A 262 -27.07 29.38 -31.65
N ALA A 263 -25.76 29.27 -31.90
CA ALA A 263 -24.80 30.22 -32.49
C ALA A 263 -24.71 31.69 -32.00
N THR A 264 -23.49 32.11 -31.61
CA THR A 264 -22.74 33.19 -32.32
C THR A 264 -21.23 33.16 -31.97
N PRO A 265 -20.34 33.63 -32.87
CA PRO A 265 -18.89 33.36 -32.88
C PRO A 265 -18.03 34.55 -32.41
N THR A 266 -16.76 34.33 -32.03
CA THR A 266 -15.57 35.13 -32.46
C THR A 266 -14.27 34.62 -31.80
N PRO A 267 -13.08 34.96 -32.36
CA PRO A 267 -11.91 34.09 -32.45
C PRO A 267 -10.72 34.58 -31.61
N ASN A 268 -9.77 33.69 -31.31
CA ASN A 268 -8.34 33.91 -31.57
C ASN A 268 -7.52 32.67 -31.23
N GLY A 269 -6.63 32.32 -32.16
CA GLY A 269 -5.85 31.10 -32.14
C GLY A 269 -4.55 31.21 -31.33
N SER A 270 -4.09 30.05 -30.88
CA SER A 270 -2.74 29.60 -31.19
C SER A 270 -2.74 28.07 -31.22
N ALA A 271 -2.20 27.50 -32.28
CA ALA A 271 -2.05 26.07 -32.46
C ALA A 271 -0.66 25.67 -31.95
N SER A 272 -0.62 24.65 -31.08
CA SER A 272 0.54 23.79 -30.87
C SER A 272 0.08 22.42 -30.38
N PRO A 273 0.85 21.36 -30.67
CA PRO A 273 0.29 20.09 -31.09
C PRO A 273 -0.26 19.29 -29.92
N ARG A 274 -1.48 18.80 -30.09
CA ARG A 274 -2.07 17.73 -29.27
C ARG A 274 -1.18 16.50 -29.41
N SER A 275 -0.43 16.19 -28.35
CA SER A 275 -0.02 14.82 -28.07
C SER A 275 -1.19 14.13 -27.39
N GLU A 276 -1.68 13.08 -28.02
CA GLU A 276 -2.82 12.27 -27.60
C GLU A 276 -2.47 11.45 -26.35
N CYS A 277 -2.44 12.07 -25.18
CA CYS A 277 -2.77 11.37 -23.95
C CYS A 277 -4.26 11.53 -23.73
N SER A 278 -5.03 10.53 -24.14
CA SER A 278 -6.48 10.47 -23.99
C SER A 278 -6.89 10.55 -22.51
N ALA A 279 -7.05 11.77 -22.01
CA ALA A 279 -7.67 12.08 -20.72
C ALA A 279 -9.21 12.17 -20.82
N ALA A 280 -9.81 11.68 -21.91
CA ALA A 280 -11.24 11.79 -22.18
C ALA A 280 -11.89 10.40 -22.31
N SER A 281 -11.86 9.60 -21.23
CA SER A 281 -12.78 8.46 -21.02
C SER A 281 -12.72 7.85 -19.60
N ALA A 282 -12.10 8.53 -18.62
CA ALA A 282 -11.81 7.96 -17.30
C ALA A 282 -13.02 7.70 -16.38
N ASP A 283 -14.24 8.10 -16.79
CA ASP A 283 -15.40 8.08 -15.89
C ASP A 283 -16.31 6.86 -16.04
N VAL A 284 -16.07 6.00 -17.03
CA VAL A 284 -16.86 4.77 -17.22
C VAL A 284 -15.92 3.56 -17.30
N LEU A 285 -15.84 2.80 -16.21
CA LEU A 285 -15.22 1.47 -16.24
C LEU A 285 -16.00 0.61 -17.23
N THR A 286 -15.28 0.03 -18.19
CA THR A 286 -15.87 -0.93 -19.13
C THR A 286 -16.36 -2.17 -18.38
N GLU A 287 -17.37 -2.86 -18.92
CA GLU A 287 -17.88 -4.10 -18.34
C GLU A 287 -16.76 -5.14 -18.15
N SER A 288 -15.81 -5.21 -19.08
CA SER A 288 -14.66 -6.12 -19.00
C SER A 288 -13.67 -5.77 -17.88
N GLN A 289 -13.46 -4.48 -17.59
CA GLN A 289 -12.66 -4.03 -16.45
C GLN A 289 -13.35 -4.36 -15.14
N VAL A 290 -14.66 -4.12 -15.03
CA VAL A 290 -15.44 -4.48 -13.85
C VAL A 290 -15.44 -5.99 -13.62
N ALA A 291 -15.65 -6.79 -14.68
CA ALA A 291 -15.61 -8.24 -14.59
C ALA A 291 -14.23 -8.77 -14.18
N THR A 292 -13.15 -8.11 -14.62
CA THR A 292 -11.79 -8.45 -14.21
C THR A 292 -11.57 -8.15 -12.74
N TRP A 293 -11.91 -6.95 -12.31
CA TRP A 293 -11.84 -6.57 -10.91
C TRP A 293 -12.68 -7.50 -10.00
N GLN A 294 -13.90 -7.86 -10.41
CA GLN A 294 -14.73 -8.81 -9.65
C GLN A 294 -14.09 -10.19 -9.53
N ARG A 295 -13.47 -10.68 -10.60
CA ARG A 295 -12.76 -11.97 -10.59
C ARG A 295 -11.60 -11.95 -9.62
N ASP A 296 -10.78 -10.90 -9.67
CA ASP A 296 -9.61 -10.75 -8.81
C ASP A 296 -10.04 -10.59 -7.35
N LEU A 297 -11.08 -9.80 -7.10
CA LEU A 297 -11.70 -9.65 -5.78
C LEU A 297 -12.18 -11.01 -5.24
N LYS A 298 -12.91 -11.78 -6.05
CA LYS A 298 -13.45 -13.08 -5.67
C LYS A 298 -12.35 -14.11 -5.37
N GLN A 299 -11.30 -14.13 -6.19
CA GLN A 299 -10.16 -15.03 -6.02
C GLN A 299 -9.53 -14.88 -4.62
N HIS A 300 -9.45 -13.66 -4.11
CA HIS A 300 -8.91 -13.38 -2.78
C HIS A 300 -9.98 -13.43 -1.67
N LEU A 301 -11.25 -13.19 -1.99
CA LEU A 301 -12.33 -13.23 -1.01
C LEU A 301 -12.69 -14.67 -0.59
N ASP A 302 -12.75 -15.61 -1.54
CA ASP A 302 -13.26 -16.96 -1.29
C ASP A 302 -12.50 -17.72 -0.17
N PRO A 303 -11.14 -17.73 -0.10
CA PRO A 303 -10.44 -18.39 0.99
C PRO A 303 -10.70 -17.75 2.36
N LEU A 304 -10.84 -16.42 2.41
CA LEU A 304 -11.17 -15.71 3.64
C LEU A 304 -12.60 -16.01 4.10
N MET A 305 -13.54 -16.19 3.16
CA MET A 305 -14.90 -16.63 3.49
C MET A 305 -14.92 -18.03 4.08
N VAL A 306 -14.12 -18.97 3.55
CA VAL A 306 -13.99 -20.32 4.13
C VAL A 306 -13.46 -20.25 5.57
N LEU A 307 -12.42 -19.42 5.82
CA LEU A 307 -11.92 -19.19 7.18
C LEU A 307 -13.03 -18.68 8.10
N LEU A 308 -13.77 -17.66 7.64
CA LEU A 308 -14.77 -16.95 8.41
C LEU A 308 -15.97 -17.84 8.75
N ASP A 309 -16.51 -18.55 7.76
CA ASP A 309 -17.68 -19.41 7.94
C ASP A 309 -17.38 -20.59 8.88
N GLU A 310 -16.14 -21.07 8.89
CA GLU A 310 -15.72 -22.15 9.78
C GLU A 310 -15.33 -21.66 11.18
N VAL A 311 -14.52 -20.61 11.30
CA VAL A 311 -13.94 -20.22 12.60
C VAL A 311 -14.88 -19.34 13.43
N VAL A 312 -15.62 -18.42 12.81
CA VAL A 312 -16.43 -17.43 13.56
C VAL A 312 -17.50 -18.09 14.44
N PRO A 313 -18.32 -19.06 13.95
CA PRO A 313 -19.34 -19.68 14.79
C PRO A 313 -18.76 -20.42 16.01
N HIS A 314 -17.61 -21.08 15.83
CA HIS A 314 -16.92 -21.78 16.92
C HIS A 314 -16.33 -20.79 17.94
N LEU A 315 -15.77 -19.67 17.47
CA LEU A 315 -15.22 -18.63 18.33
C LEU A 315 -16.32 -17.96 19.15
N GLU A 316 -17.44 -17.58 18.52
CA GLU A 316 -18.59 -16.98 19.20
C GLU A 316 -19.15 -17.90 20.29
N ALA A 317 -19.31 -19.19 20.00
CA ALA A 317 -19.77 -20.18 20.97
C ALA A 317 -18.82 -20.34 22.17
N GLU A 318 -17.50 -20.34 21.94
CA GLU A 318 -16.51 -20.42 23.02
C GLU A 318 -16.41 -19.14 23.85
N VAL A 319 -16.58 -17.97 23.23
CA VAL A 319 -16.62 -16.68 23.93
C VAL A 319 -17.85 -16.61 24.83
N GLU A 320 -19.01 -17.02 24.34
CA GLU A 320 -20.25 -17.09 25.14
C GLU A 320 -20.11 -18.09 26.30
N ARG A 321 -19.58 -19.29 26.02
CA ARG A 321 -19.39 -20.35 27.03
C ARG A 321 -18.46 -19.93 28.18
N ARG A 322 -17.46 -19.09 27.89
CA ARG A 322 -16.44 -18.65 28.86
C ARG A 322 -16.70 -17.25 29.42
N GLU A 323 -17.78 -16.58 28.99
CA GLU A 323 -18.14 -15.20 29.37
C GLU A 323 -16.98 -14.20 29.18
N LEU A 324 -16.20 -14.36 28.10
CA LEU A 324 -15.02 -13.52 27.85
C LEU A 324 -15.44 -12.12 27.40
N THR A 325 -14.73 -11.11 27.89
CA THR A 325 -14.99 -9.69 27.55
C THR A 325 -13.76 -9.00 26.96
N GLY A 326 -12.55 -9.52 27.21
CA GLY A 326 -11.29 -8.92 26.76
C GLY A 326 -10.85 -9.43 25.38
N PRO A 327 -10.40 -8.54 24.46
CA PRO A 327 -9.95 -8.96 23.12
C PRO A 327 -8.74 -9.90 23.16
N ASP A 328 -7.84 -9.76 24.15
CA ASP A 328 -6.66 -10.63 24.28
C ASP A 328 -7.02 -12.04 24.75
N GLU A 329 -8.07 -12.16 25.58
CA GLU A 329 -8.61 -13.46 25.96
C GLU A 329 -9.25 -14.15 24.74
N VAL A 330 -9.97 -13.41 23.90
CA VAL A 330 -10.55 -13.96 22.66
C VAL A 330 -9.46 -14.39 21.67
N LYS A 331 -8.39 -13.60 21.51
CA LYS A 331 -7.23 -13.98 20.68
C LYS A 331 -6.61 -15.31 21.13
N SER A 332 -6.60 -15.60 22.44
CA SER A 332 -6.07 -16.86 22.96
C SER A 332 -6.88 -18.09 22.56
N LEU A 333 -8.13 -17.90 22.11
CA LEU A 333 -9.01 -18.97 21.62
C LEU A 333 -8.85 -19.23 20.11
N LEU A 334 -8.10 -18.40 19.38
CA LEU A 334 -7.91 -18.59 17.96
C LEU A 334 -7.22 -19.93 17.66
N PRO A 335 -7.57 -20.60 16.54
CA PRO A 335 -6.84 -21.77 16.10
C PRO A 335 -5.33 -21.49 16.03
N ARG A 336 -4.50 -22.44 16.44
CA ARG A 336 -3.03 -22.29 16.29
C ARG A 336 -2.56 -22.54 14.86
N SER A 337 -3.39 -23.22 14.06
CA SER A 337 -3.10 -23.59 12.69
C SER A 337 -4.40 -23.68 11.90
N LEU A 338 -4.32 -23.32 10.62
CA LEU A 338 -5.41 -23.43 9.65
C LEU A 338 -5.17 -24.59 8.66
N LEU A 339 -4.23 -25.48 8.97
CA LEU A 339 -3.87 -26.59 8.10
C LEU A 339 -5.09 -27.49 7.84
N GLY A 340 -5.44 -27.65 6.57
CA GLY A 340 -6.59 -28.45 6.13
C GLY A 340 -7.92 -27.70 6.13
N LEU A 341 -7.98 -26.46 6.65
CA LEU A 341 -9.18 -25.62 6.60
C LEU A 341 -9.29 -24.89 5.26
N LEU A 342 -8.17 -24.34 4.78
CA LEU A 342 -8.14 -23.50 3.59
C LEU A 342 -7.81 -24.30 2.34
N PRO A 343 -8.32 -23.87 1.17
CA PRO A 343 -7.86 -24.41 -0.10
C PRO A 343 -6.35 -24.21 -0.24
N ARG A 344 -5.69 -25.11 -0.98
CA ARG A 344 -4.26 -25.02 -1.23
C ARG A 344 -3.93 -23.62 -1.79
N PRO A 345 -3.01 -22.85 -1.17
CA PRO A 345 -2.60 -21.56 -1.69
C PRO A 345 -2.05 -21.70 -3.10
N PRO A 346 -2.40 -20.80 -4.04
CA PRO A 346 -1.55 -20.57 -5.19
C PRO A 346 -0.19 -20.05 -4.72
N ALA A 347 0.86 -20.26 -5.53
CA ALA A 347 2.16 -19.66 -5.23
C ALA A 347 2.01 -18.14 -5.09
N PHE A 348 2.52 -17.58 -3.99
CA PHE A 348 2.53 -16.13 -3.80
C PHE A 348 3.39 -15.47 -4.87
N VAL A 349 3.04 -14.24 -5.23
CA VAL A 349 3.71 -13.48 -6.27
C VAL A 349 4.34 -12.23 -5.66
N MET A 350 5.66 -12.13 -5.77
CA MET A 350 6.37 -10.90 -5.41
C MET A 350 6.19 -9.88 -6.54
N ARG A 351 5.62 -8.73 -6.23
CA ARG A 351 5.42 -7.62 -7.16
C ARG A 351 6.71 -6.86 -7.32
N ASN A 352 7.18 -6.74 -8.56
CA ASN A 352 8.28 -5.86 -8.90
C ASN A 352 7.77 -4.62 -9.63
N LEU A 353 8.49 -3.52 -9.49
CA LEU A 353 8.22 -2.28 -10.17
C LEU A 353 8.39 -2.46 -11.68
N ARG A 354 7.34 -2.12 -12.44
CA ARG A 354 7.43 -2.00 -13.89
C ARG A 354 7.95 -0.62 -14.28
N TYR A 355 8.58 -0.52 -15.45
CA TYR A 355 8.95 0.78 -15.99
C TYR A 355 7.72 1.71 -16.04
N ASN A 356 7.89 2.90 -15.49
CA ASN A 356 6.85 3.91 -15.41
C ASN A 356 7.47 5.28 -15.75
N GLU A 357 6.91 5.96 -16.75
CA GLU A 357 7.36 7.29 -17.16
C GLU A 357 7.34 8.30 -16.00
N LEU A 358 6.40 8.17 -15.05
CA LEU A 358 6.35 9.02 -13.88
C LEU A 358 7.54 8.80 -12.94
N THR A 359 7.99 7.56 -12.75
CA THR A 359 9.20 7.29 -11.96
C THR A 359 10.45 7.82 -12.65
N HIS A 360 10.50 7.79 -13.98
CA HIS A 360 11.57 8.40 -14.75
C HIS A 360 11.59 9.92 -14.59
N ARG A 361 10.45 10.59 -14.77
CA ARG A 361 10.32 12.04 -14.56
C ARG A 361 10.63 12.45 -13.12
N ALA A 362 10.27 11.63 -12.14
CA ALA A 362 10.64 11.88 -10.75
C ALA A 362 12.16 11.87 -10.56
N CYS A 363 12.88 10.94 -11.20
CA CYS A 363 14.35 10.95 -11.21
C CYS A 363 14.90 12.23 -11.86
N GLU A 364 14.33 12.68 -12.98
CA GLU A 364 14.75 13.94 -13.62
C GLU A 364 14.55 15.14 -12.71
N HIS A 365 13.41 15.22 -12.01
CA HIS A 365 13.12 16.30 -11.08
C HIS A 365 14.10 16.34 -9.89
N CYS A 366 14.56 15.18 -9.40
CA CYS A 366 15.60 15.13 -8.37
C CYS A 366 16.95 15.70 -8.83
N LEU A 367 17.21 15.78 -10.14
CA LEU A 367 18.46 16.32 -10.69
C LEU A 367 18.38 17.81 -11.04
N VAL A 368 17.17 18.36 -11.15
CA VAL A 368 16.96 19.78 -11.42
C VAL A 368 16.87 20.50 -10.07
N ALA A 369 18.02 20.63 -9.40
CA ALA A 369 18.16 21.63 -8.35
C ALA A 369 18.19 23.01 -9.05
N ASP A 370 17.27 23.90 -8.71
CA ASP A 370 17.40 25.31 -9.09
C ASP A 370 18.72 25.84 -8.50
N GLY A 371 19.67 26.16 -9.36
CA GLY A 371 20.95 26.77 -9.02
C GLY A 371 20.87 28.26 -8.72
#